data_AF-A0A9W9A2L7-F1
#
_entry.id   AF-A0A9W9A2L7-F1
#
_cell.length_a   1.000
_cell.length_b   1.000
_cell.length_c   1.000
_cell.angle_alpha   90.00
_cell.angle_beta   90.00
_cell.angle_gamma   90.00
#
_symmetry.space_group_name_H-M   'P 1'
#
loop_
_entity.id
_entity.type
_entity.pdbx_description
1 polymer ?
#
loop_
_entity_poly.entity_id
_entity_poly.type
_entity_poly.pdbx_seq_one_letter_code
_entity_poly.pdbx_strand_id
1 'polypeptide(L)'
;MQIWSFSTTKPLTNPAYSINSFSQYTALFVQVVLQLQWLLRTRPHRDVESVKQDAGVPLESSAPTMEVCHLNQVWNLSNYLPYYLFNNACLCVWAISYPNHVSLAQLSLFAAIILQLRVILSMFGNANRMPTTSAPGMAILVSKISLGMSVMLFWRTWSLVDDPAISPTFEQQVHSGIVLVLLTTASGPDPTTGLTCIYVLLSLYFGDYQNHVWHSFFLVEIVILSVLLVVDSVINRSVPNTDPQVTIHDPQLLETNLQVPFDTEERVTLFSLPEASNSSSDGIPLLPLHKEHITLESEQGHFSSRSSISL
;
A
#
# COMPACT_ATOMS: atom_id res chain seq x y z
N MET A 1 -28.48 -15.32 25.51
CA MET A 1 -27.66 -14.39 24.71
C MET A 1 -26.51 -15.18 24.11
N GLN A 2 -26.83 -15.95 23.06
CA GLN A 2 -25.92 -16.71 22.21
C GLN A 2 -26.18 -16.18 20.80
N ILE A 3 -25.35 -15.24 20.36
CA ILE A 3 -25.32 -14.75 18.99
C ILE A 3 -23.86 -14.93 18.59
N TRP A 4 -23.60 -15.47 17.40
CA TRP A 4 -22.30 -15.95 16.89
C TRP A 4 -21.94 -17.42 17.20
N SER A 5 -22.88 -18.34 16.97
CA SER A 5 -22.51 -19.68 16.50
C SER A 5 -22.15 -19.58 15.02
N PHE A 6 -20.91 -19.16 14.72
CA PHE A 6 -20.37 -19.31 13.37
C PHE A 6 -20.42 -20.80 13.02
N SER A 7 -21.19 -21.12 11.98
CA SER A 7 -21.23 -22.45 11.42
C SER A 7 -19.80 -22.88 11.10
N THR A 8 -19.31 -23.90 11.81
CA THR A 8 -18.00 -24.51 11.59
C THR A 8 -18.04 -25.35 10.31
N THR A 9 -18.22 -24.69 9.17
CA THR A 9 -17.73 -25.26 7.90
C THR A 9 -16.23 -25.38 8.08
N LYS A 10 -15.74 -26.63 8.05
CA LYS A 10 -14.31 -26.97 8.22
C LYS A 10 -13.45 -25.93 7.49
N PRO A 11 -12.41 -25.35 8.13
CA PRO A 11 -11.49 -24.46 7.43
C PRO A 11 -10.92 -25.26 6.26
N LEU A 12 -11.42 -24.93 5.06
CA LEU A 12 -11.01 -25.54 3.81
C LEU A 12 -9.66 -24.90 3.49
N THR A 13 -8.65 -25.76 3.33
CA THR A 13 -7.24 -25.51 2.99
C THR A 13 -6.32 -25.18 4.18
N ASN A 14 -5.35 -26.09 4.40
CA ASN A 14 -4.14 -25.75 5.14
C ASN A 14 -3.40 -24.69 4.29
N PRO A 15 -3.02 -23.53 4.84
CA PRO A 15 -2.39 -22.50 4.05
C PRO A 15 -0.99 -22.94 3.60
N ALA A 16 -0.52 -22.53 2.43
CA ALA A 16 0.84 -22.87 1.95
C ALA A 16 1.96 -22.30 2.82
N TYR A 17 1.67 -21.17 3.47
CA TYR A 17 2.50 -20.52 4.48
C TYR A 17 1.58 -19.73 5.42
N SER A 18 2.04 -19.43 6.62
CA SER A 18 1.26 -18.67 7.60
C SER A 18 2.03 -17.43 8.04
N ILE A 19 1.30 -16.45 8.55
CA ILE A 19 1.90 -15.27 9.16
C ILE A 19 1.99 -15.50 10.65
N ASN A 20 3.13 -15.17 11.24
CA ASN A 20 3.30 -15.17 12.68
C ASN A 20 2.23 -14.27 13.35
N SER A 21 1.35 -14.88 14.13
CA SER A 21 0.21 -14.17 14.74
C SER A 21 0.66 -13.00 15.63
N PHE A 22 1.73 -13.19 16.40
CA PHE A 22 2.27 -12.14 17.27
C PHE A 22 2.78 -10.94 16.45
N SER A 23 3.49 -11.20 15.35
CA SER A 23 3.96 -10.15 14.44
C SER A 23 2.79 -9.39 13.80
N GLN A 24 1.74 -10.10 13.38
CA GLN A 24 0.54 -9.47 12.82
C GLN A 24 -0.15 -8.55 13.83
N TYR A 25 -0.36 -9.01 15.08
CA TYR A 25 -0.99 -8.19 16.11
C TYR A 25 -0.13 -6.99 16.50
N THR A 26 1.19 -7.17 16.58
CA THR A 26 2.12 -6.07 16.85
C THR A 26 2.02 -4.99 15.79
N ALA A 27 1.98 -5.38 14.52
CA ALA A 27 1.92 -4.43 13.42
C ALA A 27 0.56 -3.73 13.33
N LEU A 28 -0.56 -4.44 13.59
CA LEU A 28 -1.88 -3.82 13.76
C LEU A 28 -1.88 -2.80 14.90
N PHE A 29 -1.30 -3.14 16.05
CA PHE A 29 -1.23 -2.24 17.19
C PHE A 29 -0.43 -0.97 16.85
N VAL A 30 0.76 -1.12 16.27
CA VAL A 30 1.60 0.01 15.83
C VAL A 30 0.85 0.88 14.82
N GLN A 31 0.18 0.26 13.84
CA GLN A 31 -0.63 0.98 12.86
C GLN A 31 -1.72 1.82 13.55
N VAL A 32 -2.51 1.22 14.45
CA VAL A 32 -3.58 1.94 15.16
C VAL A 32 -3.04 3.07 16.01
N VAL A 33 -1.94 2.87 16.74
CA VAL A 33 -1.31 3.91 17.56
C VAL A 33 -0.83 5.07 16.70
N LEU A 34 -0.18 4.81 15.57
CA LEU A 34 0.32 5.86 14.68
C LEU A 34 -0.81 6.61 13.99
N GLN A 35 -1.87 5.90 13.57
CA GLN A 35 -3.06 6.52 13.01
C GLN A 35 -3.78 7.41 14.04
N LEU A 36 -3.90 6.95 15.29
CA LEU A 36 -4.48 7.74 16.37
C LEU A 36 -3.61 8.96 16.70
N GLN A 37 -2.29 8.78 16.78
CA GLN A 37 -1.35 9.87 17.01
C GLN A 37 -1.41 10.90 15.89
N TRP A 38 -1.49 10.46 14.64
CA TRP A 38 -1.69 11.33 13.49
C TRP A 38 -2.99 12.11 13.61
N LEU A 39 -4.13 11.43 13.84
CA LEU A 39 -5.44 12.08 14.04
C LEU A 39 -5.42 13.11 15.17
N LEU A 40 -4.81 12.79 16.31
CA LEU A 40 -4.71 13.69 17.46
C LEU A 40 -3.85 14.92 17.17
N ARG A 41 -2.73 14.76 16.45
CA ARG A 41 -1.88 15.89 16.04
C ARG A 41 -2.53 16.76 14.98
N THR A 42 -3.41 16.18 14.17
CA THR A 42 -4.11 16.90 13.10
C THR A 42 -5.38 17.59 13.56
N ARG A 43 -5.81 17.43 14.83
CA ARG A 43 -6.97 18.17 15.32
C ARG A 43 -6.68 19.66 15.14
N PRO A 44 -7.52 20.39 14.37
CA PRO A 44 -7.33 21.82 14.23
C PRO A 44 -7.30 22.39 15.64
N HIS A 45 -6.22 23.11 15.96
CA HIS A 45 -6.16 23.84 17.20
C HIS A 45 -7.36 24.77 17.14
N ARG A 46 -8.40 24.41 17.91
CA ARG A 46 -9.65 25.14 17.92
C ARG A 46 -9.25 26.43 18.58
N ASP A 47 -8.95 27.44 17.77
CA ASP A 47 -8.67 28.79 18.24
C ASP A 47 -9.90 29.15 19.04
N VAL A 48 -9.73 29.05 20.36
CA VAL A 48 -10.72 29.42 21.33
C VAL A 48 -10.84 30.91 21.14
N GLU A 49 -11.92 31.29 20.45
CA GLU A 49 -12.62 32.56 20.57
C GLU A 49 -12.51 33.07 22.01
N SER A 50 -11.46 33.83 22.31
CA SER A 50 -11.28 34.47 23.61
C SER A 50 -10.36 35.66 23.59
N VAL A 51 -10.06 36.23 22.40
CA VAL A 51 -9.75 37.67 22.38
C VAL A 51 -11.07 38.39 22.25
N LYS A 52 -11.67 38.56 23.42
CA LYS A 52 -12.66 39.59 23.71
C LYS A 52 -12.30 40.85 22.94
N GLN A 53 -13.23 41.20 22.09
CA GLN A 53 -13.50 42.51 21.55
C GLN A 53 -13.74 43.48 22.72
N ASP A 54 -12.68 43.89 23.43
CA ASP A 54 -12.70 45.03 24.34
C ASP A 54 -11.87 46.16 23.73
N ALA A 55 -12.60 46.99 22.99
CA ALA A 55 -12.49 48.45 22.91
C ALA A 55 -11.09 49.10 22.86
N GLY A 56 -10.70 49.47 21.62
CA GLY A 56 -10.34 50.87 21.33
C GLY A 56 -8.90 51.32 21.61
N VAL A 57 -7.95 50.94 20.75
CA VAL A 57 -6.74 51.75 20.51
C VAL A 57 -6.38 51.69 19.02
N PRO A 58 -6.27 52.83 18.30
CA PRO A 58 -5.75 52.88 16.95
C PRO A 58 -4.23 53.12 16.98
N LEU A 59 -3.40 52.11 16.67
CA LEU A 59 -1.99 52.33 16.34
C LEU A 59 -1.48 51.33 15.29
N GLU A 60 -1.15 51.93 14.14
CA GLU A 60 0.08 51.75 13.35
C GLU A 60 0.48 50.35 12.85
N SER A 61 0.08 50.10 11.59
CA SER A 61 0.85 49.48 10.51
C SER A 61 2.12 48.69 10.90
N SER A 62 1.95 47.44 11.29
CA SER A 62 3.00 46.42 11.29
C SER A 62 2.57 45.22 10.44
N ALA A 63 3.45 44.81 9.53
CA ALA A 63 3.20 43.94 8.39
C ALA A 63 2.55 42.57 8.70
N PRO A 64 1.70 42.04 7.81
CA PRO A 64 1.06 40.74 7.97
C PRO A 64 2.03 39.62 7.52
N THR A 65 2.71 38.96 8.45
CA THR A 65 3.63 37.85 8.13
C THR A 65 3.27 36.52 8.78
N MET A 66 2.17 36.44 9.54
CA MET A 66 1.89 35.26 10.39
C MET A 66 0.71 34.38 9.94
N GLU A 67 -0.03 34.77 8.90
CA GLU A 67 -1.26 34.07 8.47
C GLU A 67 -1.02 32.88 7.51
N VAL A 68 0.13 32.85 6.83
CA VAL A 68 0.43 31.86 5.77
C VAL A 68 0.73 30.47 6.32
N CYS A 69 1.22 30.35 7.57
CA CYS A 69 1.53 29.04 8.16
C CYS A 69 0.29 28.21 8.53
N HIS A 70 -0.79 28.86 8.99
CA HIS A 70 -1.98 28.15 9.46
C HIS A 70 -2.79 27.56 8.30
N LEU A 71 -2.88 28.26 7.16
CA LEU A 71 -3.61 27.76 5.99
C LEU A 71 -3.01 26.44 5.49
N ASN A 72 -1.68 26.38 5.33
CA ASN A 72 -0.98 25.21 4.79
C ASN A 72 -1.14 23.94 5.64
N GLN A 73 -1.35 24.07 6.96
CA GLN A 73 -1.59 22.93 7.84
C GLN A 73 -3.01 22.32 7.64
N VAL A 74 -4.00 23.16 7.35
CA VAL A 74 -5.40 22.72 7.09
C VAL A 74 -5.50 21.99 5.74
N TRP A 75 -4.78 22.45 4.72
CA TRP A 75 -4.76 21.82 3.39
C TRP A 75 -4.20 20.38 3.41
N ASN A 76 -3.17 20.13 4.23
CA ASN A 76 -2.55 18.80 4.29
C ASN A 76 -3.44 17.74 4.96
N LEU A 77 -4.28 18.13 5.92
CA LEU A 77 -5.24 17.21 6.55
C LEU A 77 -6.36 16.81 5.58
N SER A 78 -6.94 17.80 4.90
CA SER A 78 -8.04 17.59 3.95
C SER A 78 -7.67 16.59 2.85
N ASN A 79 -6.42 16.64 2.39
CA ASN A 79 -5.99 15.83 1.26
C ASN A 79 -5.76 14.35 1.60
N TYR A 80 -5.22 13.99 2.78
CA TYR A 80 -4.97 12.57 3.12
C TYR A 80 -6.16 11.87 3.78
N LEU A 81 -7.02 12.62 4.48
CA LEU A 81 -8.19 12.06 5.19
C LEU A 81 -9.08 11.13 4.35
N PRO A 82 -9.48 11.46 3.09
CA PRO A 82 -10.32 10.56 2.30
C PRO A 82 -9.61 9.22 2.00
N TYR A 83 -8.30 9.26 1.75
CA TYR A 83 -7.52 8.06 1.49
C TYR A 83 -7.40 7.18 2.74
N TYR A 84 -7.20 7.81 3.90
CA TYR A 84 -7.20 7.13 5.18
C TYR A 84 -8.53 6.42 5.47
N LEU A 85 -9.66 7.13 5.29
CA LEU A 85 -10.99 6.56 5.53
C LEU A 85 -11.28 5.39 4.58
N PHE A 86 -10.97 5.55 3.29
CA PHE A 86 -11.17 4.51 2.29
C PHE A 86 -10.33 3.26 2.59
N ASN A 87 -9.05 3.44 2.95
CA ASN A 87 -8.20 2.32 3.32
C ASN A 87 -8.74 1.54 4.52
N ASN A 88 -9.21 2.22 5.56
CA ASN A 88 -9.83 1.55 6.70
C ASN A 88 -11.12 0.84 6.31
N ALA A 89 -11.93 1.42 5.41
CA ALA A 89 -13.10 0.74 4.87
C ALA A 89 -12.72 -0.55 4.12
N CYS A 90 -11.67 -0.53 3.30
CA CYS A 90 -11.13 -1.73 2.66
C CYS A 90 -10.70 -2.80 3.67
N LEU A 91 -10.00 -2.42 4.75
CA LEU A 91 -9.61 -3.35 5.81
C LEU A 91 -10.81 -3.95 6.54
N CYS A 92 -11.88 -3.17 6.77
CA CYS A 92 -13.14 -3.67 7.31
C CYS A 92 -13.81 -4.67 6.35
N VAL A 93 -13.87 -4.33 5.06
CA VAL A 93 -14.42 -5.23 4.02
C VAL A 93 -13.61 -6.53 3.98
N TRP A 94 -12.28 -6.44 4.03
CA TRP A 94 -11.41 -7.61 4.12
C TRP A 94 -11.75 -8.46 5.36
N ALA A 95 -11.83 -7.85 6.55
CA ALA A 95 -12.09 -8.58 7.78
C ALA A 95 -13.45 -9.32 7.77
N ILE A 96 -14.47 -8.73 7.15
CA ILE A 96 -15.81 -9.34 7.01
C ILE A 96 -15.81 -10.43 5.95
N SER A 97 -15.12 -10.21 4.82
CA SER A 97 -15.15 -11.12 3.67
C SER A 97 -14.16 -12.29 3.77
N TYR A 98 -13.06 -12.14 4.52
CA TYR A 98 -11.99 -13.13 4.65
C TYR A 98 -12.47 -14.56 4.93
N PRO A 99 -13.45 -14.82 5.82
CA PRO A 99 -13.89 -16.19 6.10
C PRO A 99 -14.69 -16.87 4.96
N ASN A 100 -15.36 -16.09 4.11
CA ASN A 100 -16.40 -16.61 3.19
C ASN A 100 -16.15 -16.28 1.71
N HIS A 101 -15.42 -15.20 1.41
CA HIS A 101 -15.28 -14.63 0.07
C HIS A 101 -13.84 -14.15 -0.15
N VAL A 102 -12.92 -15.10 -0.37
CA VAL A 102 -11.48 -14.83 -0.55
C VAL A 102 -11.21 -13.84 -1.67
N SER A 103 -11.91 -13.94 -2.81
CA SER A 103 -11.73 -13.01 -3.94
C SER A 103 -12.10 -11.56 -3.59
N LEU A 104 -13.17 -11.35 -2.80
CA LEU A 104 -13.55 -10.01 -2.33
C LEU A 104 -12.54 -9.47 -1.31
N ALA A 105 -12.02 -10.34 -0.45
CA ALA A 105 -10.95 -10.01 0.48
C ALA A 105 -9.66 -9.58 -0.27
N GLN A 106 -9.27 -10.30 -1.32
CA GLN A 106 -8.13 -9.94 -2.17
C GLN A 106 -8.35 -8.61 -2.90
N LEU A 107 -9.52 -8.43 -3.52
CA LEU A 107 -9.84 -7.20 -4.27
C LEU A 107 -9.83 -5.96 -3.37
N SER A 108 -10.39 -6.08 -2.15
CA SER A 108 -10.41 -4.97 -1.19
C SER A 108 -9.01 -4.59 -0.71
N LEU A 109 -8.13 -5.56 -0.44
CA LEU A 109 -6.73 -5.31 -0.09
C LEU A 109 -5.93 -4.75 -1.27
N PHE A 110 -6.14 -5.26 -2.48
CA PHE A 110 -5.48 -4.75 -3.68
C PHE A 110 -5.85 -3.27 -3.93
N ALA A 111 -7.13 -2.92 -3.78
CA ALA A 111 -7.58 -1.54 -3.84
C ALA A 111 -6.91 -0.66 -2.77
N ALA A 112 -6.78 -1.16 -1.53
CA ALA A 112 -6.09 -0.46 -0.45
C ALA A 112 -4.60 -0.23 -0.77
N ILE A 113 -3.91 -1.23 -1.32
CA ILE A 113 -2.49 -1.14 -1.74
C ILE A 113 -2.32 -0.07 -2.83
N ILE A 114 -3.11 -0.13 -3.91
CA ILE A 114 -3.05 0.86 -5.00
C ILE A 114 -3.27 2.27 -4.45
N LEU A 115 -4.25 2.42 -3.56
CA LEU A 115 -4.60 3.70 -2.99
C LEU A 115 -3.45 4.29 -2.15
N GLN A 116 -2.84 3.49 -1.26
CA GLN A 116 -1.70 3.95 -0.46
C GLN A 116 -0.50 4.26 -1.33
N LEU A 117 -0.22 3.43 -2.34
CA LEU A 117 0.88 3.67 -3.28
C LEU A 117 0.68 5.00 -4.03
N ARG A 118 -0.54 5.27 -4.49
CA ARG A 118 -0.90 6.55 -5.12
C ARG A 118 -0.66 7.73 -4.18
N VAL A 119 -1.04 7.63 -2.91
CA VAL A 119 -0.78 8.68 -1.92
C VAL A 119 0.72 8.91 -1.79
N ILE A 120 1.50 7.85 -1.53
CA ILE A 120 2.94 7.92 -1.35
C ILE A 120 3.59 8.63 -2.55
N LEU A 121 3.29 8.17 -3.77
CA LEU A 121 3.82 8.75 -5.01
C LEU A 121 3.39 10.21 -5.20
N SER A 122 2.12 10.55 -4.91
CA SER A 122 1.63 11.94 -5.04
C SER A 122 2.28 12.90 -4.05
N MET A 123 2.57 12.43 -2.83
CA MET A 123 3.23 13.23 -1.80
C MET A 123 4.70 13.48 -2.17
N PHE A 124 5.39 12.48 -2.75
CA PHE A 124 6.75 12.68 -3.27
C PHE A 124 6.79 13.62 -4.48
N GLY A 125 5.84 13.50 -5.41
CA GLY A 125 5.76 14.40 -6.56
C GLY A 125 5.56 15.87 -6.17
N ASN A 126 4.80 16.12 -5.10
CA ASN A 126 4.55 17.46 -4.58
C ASN A 126 5.69 18.00 -3.71
N ALA A 127 6.43 17.13 -3.00
CA ALA A 127 7.57 17.53 -2.18
C ALA A 127 8.66 18.26 -2.98
N ASN A 128 8.88 17.85 -4.23
CA ASN A 128 9.81 18.52 -5.15
C ASN A 128 9.36 19.93 -5.58
N ARG A 129 8.10 20.30 -5.37
CA ARG A 129 7.53 21.59 -5.79
C ARG A 129 7.40 22.62 -4.67
N MET A 130 7.37 22.21 -3.40
CA MET A 130 7.21 23.12 -2.25
C MET A 130 8.04 22.66 -1.03
N PRO A 131 9.29 23.11 -0.89
CA PRO A 131 10.23 22.61 0.12
C PRO A 131 9.97 23.05 1.58
N THR A 132 8.91 23.80 1.89
CA THR A 132 8.83 24.56 3.16
C THR A 132 7.81 24.08 4.21
N THR A 133 7.11 22.95 4.02
CA THR A 133 6.16 22.45 5.04
C THR A 133 6.64 21.18 5.73
N SER A 134 6.75 21.24 7.06
CA SER A 134 7.21 20.16 7.96
C SER A 134 6.11 19.16 8.35
N ALA A 135 4.86 19.39 7.94
CA ALA A 135 3.71 18.54 8.22
C ALA A 135 3.51 17.25 7.36
N PRO A 136 4.11 17.04 6.17
CA PRO A 136 3.80 15.86 5.34
C PRO A 136 4.43 14.55 5.85
N GLY A 137 5.45 14.62 6.72
CA GLY A 137 6.21 13.44 7.15
C GLY A 137 5.38 12.38 7.89
N MET A 138 4.50 12.79 8.80
CA MET A 138 3.68 11.85 9.57
C MET A 138 2.64 11.13 8.70
N ALA A 139 2.02 11.84 7.75
CA ALA A 139 1.05 11.25 6.83
C ALA A 139 1.71 10.22 5.90
N ILE A 140 2.92 10.52 5.40
CA ILE A 140 3.73 9.59 4.60
C ILE A 140 4.07 8.35 5.44
N LEU A 141 4.53 8.53 6.68
CA LEU A 141 4.85 7.43 7.59
C LEU A 141 3.64 6.52 7.84
N VAL A 142 2.48 7.10 8.16
CA VAL A 142 1.23 6.35 8.36
C VAL A 142 0.82 5.61 7.08
N SER A 143 0.96 6.25 5.92
CA SER A 143 0.64 5.64 4.62
C SER A 143 1.55 4.45 4.30
N LYS A 144 2.86 4.57 4.52
CA LYS A 144 3.84 3.49 4.32
C LYS A 144 3.61 2.29 5.24
N ILE A 145 3.33 2.55 6.52
CA ILE A 145 3.02 1.47 7.48
C ILE A 145 1.69 0.81 7.14
N SER A 146 0.67 1.60 6.77
CA SER A 146 -0.60 1.06 6.31
C SER A 146 -0.46 0.24 5.02
N LEU A 147 0.41 0.65 4.10
CA LEU A 147 0.72 -0.11 2.89
C LEU A 147 1.31 -1.48 3.23
N GLY A 148 2.33 -1.53 4.09
CA GLY A 148 2.92 -2.81 4.47
C GLY A 148 1.96 -3.71 5.24
N MET A 149 1.07 -3.13 6.05
CA MET A 149 -0.03 -3.87 6.68
C MET A 149 -0.99 -4.48 5.66
N SER A 150 -1.41 -3.72 4.67
CA SER A 150 -2.25 -4.24 3.58
C SER A 150 -1.53 -5.33 2.77
N VAL A 151 -0.23 -5.18 2.50
CA VAL A 151 0.60 -6.20 1.85
C VAL A 151 0.67 -7.46 2.70
N MET A 152 0.92 -7.35 4.01
CA MET A 152 0.95 -8.50 4.92
C MET A 152 -0.39 -9.25 4.92
N LEU A 153 -1.51 -8.55 5.02
CA LEU A 153 -2.84 -9.17 4.95
C LEU A 153 -3.13 -9.76 3.56
N PHE A 154 -2.57 -9.17 2.50
CA PHE A 154 -2.70 -9.68 1.15
C PHE A 154 -1.99 -11.01 1.00
N TRP A 155 -0.74 -11.11 1.47
CA TRP A 155 0.00 -12.38 1.56
C TRP A 155 -0.76 -13.41 2.41
N ARG A 156 -1.34 -13.01 3.54
CA ARG A 156 -2.20 -13.90 4.35
C ARG A 156 -3.35 -14.47 3.54
N THR A 157 -4.01 -13.62 2.76
CA THR A 157 -5.18 -14.01 1.97
C THR A 157 -4.77 -14.88 0.79
N TRP A 158 -3.62 -14.57 0.17
CA TRP A 158 -3.03 -15.37 -0.90
C TRP A 158 -2.67 -16.79 -0.44
N SER A 159 -2.14 -16.93 0.77
CA SER A 159 -1.77 -18.24 1.33
C SER A 159 -2.92 -19.26 1.43
N LEU A 160 -4.17 -18.78 1.44
CA LEU A 160 -5.36 -19.63 1.48
C LEU A 160 -5.77 -20.16 0.10
N VAL A 161 -5.38 -19.44 -0.96
CA VAL A 161 -5.65 -19.83 -2.34
C VAL A 161 -4.61 -20.85 -2.83
N ASP A 162 -3.36 -20.69 -2.39
CA ASP A 162 -2.28 -21.61 -2.75
C ASP A 162 -2.49 -22.98 -2.09
N ASP A 163 -2.37 -24.04 -2.89
CA ASP A 163 -2.38 -25.42 -2.40
C ASP A 163 -1.10 -25.69 -1.60
N PRO A 164 -1.18 -26.13 -0.33
CA PRO A 164 0.00 -26.41 0.49
C PRO A 164 0.90 -27.52 -0.09
N ALA A 165 0.36 -28.40 -0.94
CA ALA A 165 1.12 -29.46 -1.59
C ALA A 165 1.96 -28.96 -2.78
N ILE A 166 1.66 -27.77 -3.30
CA ILE A 166 2.32 -27.23 -4.49
C ILE A 166 3.34 -26.18 -4.07
N SER A 167 4.62 -26.48 -4.29
CA SER A 167 5.69 -25.49 -4.10
C SER A 167 5.57 -24.35 -5.10
N PRO A 168 5.91 -23.11 -4.72
CA PRO A 168 5.84 -21.97 -5.62
C PRO A 168 6.78 -22.15 -6.80
N THR A 169 6.31 -21.82 -8.00
CA THR A 169 7.15 -21.87 -9.19
C THR A 169 8.27 -20.83 -9.08
N PHE A 170 9.40 -21.09 -9.77
CA PHE A 170 10.50 -20.13 -9.83
C PHE A 170 10.03 -18.77 -10.38
N GLU A 171 9.15 -18.79 -11.39
CA GLU A 171 8.56 -17.58 -11.98
C GLU A 171 7.74 -16.77 -10.96
N GLN A 172 6.94 -17.44 -10.12
CA GLN A 172 6.16 -16.79 -9.07
C GLN A 172 7.06 -16.14 -8.00
N GLN A 173 8.14 -16.82 -7.62
CA GLN A 173 9.14 -16.27 -6.69
C GLN A 173 9.82 -15.04 -7.27
N VAL A 174 10.32 -15.13 -8.51
CA VAL A 174 10.97 -14.00 -9.20
C VAL A 174 10.01 -12.83 -9.36
N HIS A 175 8.77 -13.07 -9.79
CA HIS A 175 7.76 -12.02 -9.91
C HIS A 175 7.49 -11.33 -8.58
N SER A 176 7.32 -12.11 -7.50
CA SER A 176 7.07 -11.58 -6.15
C SER A 176 8.25 -10.76 -5.63
N GLY A 177 9.47 -11.23 -5.83
CA GLY A 177 10.69 -10.50 -5.44
C GLY A 177 10.84 -9.20 -6.22
N ILE A 178 10.64 -9.22 -7.54
CA ILE A 178 10.67 -8.00 -8.37
C ILE A 178 9.65 -6.97 -7.86
N VAL A 179 8.43 -7.38 -7.53
CA VAL A 179 7.40 -6.47 -7.02
C VAL A 179 7.82 -5.85 -5.68
N LEU A 180 8.41 -6.61 -4.75
CA LEU A 180 8.86 -6.10 -3.46
C LEU A 180 10.07 -5.16 -3.58
N VAL A 181 11.02 -5.49 -4.45
CA VAL A 181 12.16 -4.61 -4.77
C VAL A 181 11.67 -3.30 -5.40
N LEU A 182 10.77 -3.37 -6.38
CA LEU A 182 10.18 -2.18 -7.00
C LEU A 182 9.38 -1.35 -6.01
N LEU A 183 8.61 -1.99 -5.11
CA LEU A 183 7.86 -1.29 -4.07
C LEU A 183 8.78 -0.53 -3.11
N THR A 184 9.91 -1.14 -2.78
CA THR A 184 10.94 -0.55 -1.91
C THR A 184 11.62 0.63 -2.59
N THR A 185 12.07 0.49 -3.83
CA THR A 185 12.78 1.56 -4.57
C THR A 185 11.88 2.70 -5.00
N ALA A 186 10.63 2.41 -5.42
CA ALA A 186 9.68 3.42 -5.86
C ALA A 186 9.14 4.31 -4.72
N SER A 187 9.32 3.88 -3.47
CA SER A 187 8.83 4.61 -2.28
C SER A 187 9.72 5.78 -1.83
N GLY A 188 10.71 6.15 -2.64
CA GLY A 188 11.60 7.27 -2.39
C GLY A 188 12.73 7.00 -1.39
N PRO A 189 13.51 8.03 -1.02
CA PRO A 189 14.75 7.90 -0.23
C PRO A 189 14.52 7.54 1.25
N ASP A 190 13.27 7.53 1.70
CA ASP A 190 12.94 7.17 3.07
C ASP A 190 12.82 5.63 3.20
N PRO A 191 13.69 4.98 4.01
CA PRO A 191 13.80 3.52 4.10
C PRO A 191 12.58 2.85 4.72
N THR A 192 11.62 3.63 5.25
CA THR A 192 10.43 3.12 5.95
C THR A 192 9.67 2.05 5.16
N THR A 193 9.47 2.21 3.84
CA THR A 193 8.74 1.19 3.06
C THR A 193 9.54 -0.12 2.99
N GLY A 194 10.84 -0.05 2.73
CA GLY A 194 11.69 -1.24 2.68
C GLY A 194 11.76 -1.94 4.03
N LEU A 195 11.89 -1.19 5.13
CA LEU A 195 11.81 -1.73 6.49
C LEU A 195 10.48 -2.41 6.76
N THR A 196 9.38 -1.83 6.28
CA THR A 196 8.05 -2.43 6.42
C THR A 196 7.95 -3.71 5.60
N CYS A 197 8.50 -3.76 4.37
CA CYS A 197 8.54 -4.98 3.55
C CYS A 197 9.38 -6.08 4.22
N ILE A 198 10.55 -5.74 4.78
CA ILE A 198 11.38 -6.66 5.56
C ILE A 198 10.60 -7.21 6.77
N TYR A 199 9.86 -6.35 7.48
CA TYR A 199 9.01 -6.79 8.57
C TYR A 199 7.92 -7.76 8.12
N VAL A 200 7.27 -7.51 6.98
CA VAL A 200 6.29 -8.44 6.39
C VAL A 200 6.95 -9.78 6.08
N LEU A 201 8.12 -9.78 5.44
CA LEU A 201 8.85 -11.00 5.11
C LEU A 201 9.31 -11.76 6.36
N LEU A 202 9.77 -11.07 7.41
CA LEU A 202 10.11 -11.69 8.70
C LEU A 202 8.86 -12.32 9.34
N SER A 203 7.71 -11.65 9.23
CA SER A 203 6.44 -12.17 9.75
C SER A 203 6.02 -13.45 9.02
N LEU A 204 6.29 -13.54 7.72
CA LEU A 204 6.06 -14.73 6.90
C LEU A 204 7.08 -15.83 7.22
N TYR A 205 8.34 -15.47 7.40
CA TYR A 205 9.45 -16.37 7.73
C TYR A 205 9.32 -17.01 9.12
N PHE A 206 8.71 -16.32 10.09
CA PHE A 206 8.44 -16.88 11.43
C PHE A 206 7.02 -17.45 11.57
N GLY A 207 6.31 -17.70 10.47
CA GLY A 207 5.00 -18.35 10.48
C GLY A 207 5.07 -19.80 10.96
N ASP A 208 4.02 -20.24 11.66
CA ASP A 208 3.93 -21.57 12.29
C ASP A 208 3.98 -22.74 11.28
N TYR A 209 3.51 -22.49 10.06
CA TYR A 209 3.53 -23.43 8.94
C TYR A 209 4.13 -22.76 7.71
N GLN A 210 5.11 -23.42 7.08
CA GLN A 210 5.73 -22.98 5.83
C GLN A 210 6.23 -24.17 4.99
N ASN A 211 5.98 -24.11 3.68
CA ASN A 211 6.74 -24.89 2.71
C ASN A 211 8.22 -24.44 2.72
N HIS A 212 9.16 -25.38 2.70
CA HIS A 212 10.61 -25.12 2.73
C HIS A 212 11.07 -24.14 1.62
N VAL A 213 10.44 -24.19 0.44
CA VAL A 213 10.77 -23.31 -0.68
C VAL A 213 10.38 -21.86 -0.38
N TRP A 214 9.17 -21.64 0.16
CA TRP A 214 8.71 -20.32 0.60
C TRP A 214 9.60 -19.75 1.71
N HIS A 215 9.94 -20.58 2.70
CA HIS A 215 10.83 -20.19 3.80
C HIS A 215 12.20 -19.71 3.29
N SER A 216 12.79 -20.44 2.33
CA SER A 216 14.07 -20.05 1.71
C SER A 216 13.93 -18.76 0.90
N PHE A 217 12.86 -18.62 0.12
CA PHE A 217 12.55 -17.41 -0.64
C PHE A 217 12.46 -16.17 0.26
N PHE A 218 11.68 -16.24 1.35
CA PHE A 218 11.52 -15.10 2.26
C PHE A 218 12.87 -14.67 2.87
N LEU A 219 13.73 -15.63 3.25
CA LEU A 219 15.05 -15.32 3.78
C LEU A 219 15.94 -14.63 2.74
N VAL A 220 15.98 -15.15 1.51
CA VAL A 220 16.77 -14.56 0.42
C VAL A 220 16.29 -13.12 0.13
N GLU A 221 14.98 -12.92 0.07
CA GLU A 221 14.39 -11.60 -0.19
C GLU A 221 14.68 -10.61 0.95
N ILE A 222 14.64 -11.05 2.21
CA ILE A 222 15.05 -10.22 3.36
C ILE A 222 16.50 -9.75 3.20
N VAL A 223 17.41 -10.64 2.80
CA VAL A 223 18.82 -10.29 2.59
C VAL A 223 18.97 -9.28 1.45
N ILE A 224 18.28 -9.51 0.32
CA ILE A 224 18.30 -8.60 -0.84
C ILE A 224 17.81 -7.21 -0.44
N LEU A 225 16.63 -7.11 0.19
CA LEU A 225 16.08 -5.82 0.61
C LEU A 225 16.95 -5.14 1.67
N SER A 226 17.56 -5.89 2.59
CA SER A 226 18.49 -5.33 3.59
C SER A 226 19.74 -4.75 2.95
N VAL A 227 20.36 -5.46 2.00
CA VAL A 227 21.52 -4.96 1.25
C VAL A 227 21.13 -3.71 0.45
N LEU A 228 19.98 -3.73 -0.22
CA LEU A 228 19.46 -2.59 -0.97
C LEU A 228 19.32 -1.35 -0.09
N LEU A 229 18.72 -1.48 1.11
CA LEU A 229 18.58 -0.36 2.06
C LEU A 229 19.93 0.15 2.58
N VAL A 230 20.90 -0.73 2.83
CA VAL A 230 22.24 -0.34 3.26
C VAL A 230 22.96 0.42 2.14
N VAL A 231 22.91 -0.09 0.91
CA VAL A 231 23.53 0.56 -0.26
C VAL A 231 22.89 1.92 -0.51
N ASP A 232 21.57 2.02 -0.50
CA ASP A 232 20.86 3.29 -0.66
C ASP A 232 21.24 4.28 0.45
N SER A 233 21.32 3.84 1.71
CA SER A 233 21.77 4.68 2.82
C SER A 233 23.21 5.17 2.66
N VAL A 234 24.12 4.31 2.19
CA VAL A 234 25.52 4.69 1.95
C VAL A 234 25.64 5.67 0.79
N ILE A 235 24.93 5.44 -0.32
CA ILE A 235 24.91 6.33 -1.47
C ILE A 235 24.36 7.70 -1.07
N ASN A 236 23.20 7.73 -0.40
CA ASN A 236 22.56 8.98 0.04
C ASN A 236 23.39 9.75 1.07
N ARG A 237 24.23 9.09 1.88
CA ARG A 237 25.21 9.76 2.76
C ARG A 237 26.45 10.26 2.03
N SER A 238 26.84 9.56 0.96
CA SER A 238 28.07 9.86 0.22
C SER A 238 27.96 11.06 -0.70
N VAL A 239 26.73 11.44 -1.08
CA VAL A 239 26.47 12.72 -1.76
C VAL A 239 26.74 13.81 -0.72
N PRO A 240 27.87 14.54 -0.80
CA PRO A 240 28.11 15.65 0.10
C PRO A 240 26.95 16.62 -0.12
N ASN A 241 26.35 17.13 0.97
CA ASN A 241 25.52 18.32 0.92
C ASN A 241 26.36 19.44 0.30
N THR A 242 26.42 19.44 -1.02
CA THR A 242 26.88 20.57 -1.81
C THR A 242 25.74 21.53 -1.60
N ASP A 243 25.84 22.31 -0.52
CA ASP A 243 24.92 23.39 -0.26
C ASP A 243 24.70 24.07 -1.61
N PRO A 244 23.46 24.10 -2.12
CA PRO A 244 23.14 25.03 -3.17
C PRO A 244 23.15 26.41 -2.50
N GLN A 245 24.35 26.91 -2.15
CA GLN A 245 24.65 28.32 -2.33
C GLN A 245 24.62 28.59 -3.82
N VAL A 246 23.43 28.46 -4.40
CA VAL A 246 23.03 29.29 -5.51
C VAL A 246 23.02 30.68 -4.91
N THR A 247 24.15 31.35 -5.06
CA THR A 247 24.26 32.80 -5.06
C THR A 247 23.04 33.32 -5.80
N ILE A 248 22.09 33.89 -5.05
CA ILE A 248 20.90 34.54 -5.59
C ILE A 248 21.43 35.73 -6.40
N HIS A 249 21.71 35.51 -7.67
CA HIS A 249 21.83 36.58 -8.64
C HIS A 249 20.41 36.93 -9.08
N ASP A 250 19.93 38.05 -8.54
CA ASP A 250 18.78 38.84 -8.96
C ASP A 250 17.46 38.11 -9.29
N PRO A 251 16.51 38.03 -8.33
CA PRO A 251 15.14 37.61 -8.62
C PRO A 251 14.35 38.56 -9.54
N GLN A 252 14.92 39.71 -9.96
CA GLN A 252 14.24 40.66 -10.84
C GLN A 252 14.33 40.34 -12.35
N LEU A 253 15.12 39.36 -12.78
CA LEU A 253 15.26 39.02 -14.21
C LEU A 253 14.40 37.83 -14.66
N LEU A 254 13.76 37.11 -13.74
CA LEU A 254 12.96 35.93 -14.08
C LEU A 254 11.46 36.22 -14.27
N GLU A 255 10.94 37.34 -13.75
CA GLU A 255 9.53 37.74 -13.95
C GLU A 255 9.26 38.35 -15.33
N THR A 256 10.27 38.79 -16.08
CA THR A 256 10.08 39.44 -17.39
C THR A 256 10.02 38.48 -18.58
N ASN A 257 10.34 37.19 -18.41
CA ASN A 257 10.39 36.22 -19.53
C ASN A 257 9.36 35.10 -19.50
N LEU A 258 8.40 35.11 -18.55
CA LEU A 258 7.33 34.09 -18.49
C LEU A 258 5.92 34.68 -18.56
N GLN A 259 5.71 35.73 -19.38
CA GLN A 259 4.38 36.03 -19.93
C GLN A 259 4.21 35.28 -21.25
N VAL A 260 3.97 33.97 -21.17
CA VAL A 260 3.31 33.26 -22.27
C VAL A 260 1.81 33.43 -22.03
N PRO A 261 1.05 34.08 -22.93
CA PRO A 261 -0.39 34.16 -22.81
C PRO A 261 -0.95 32.74 -22.95
N PHE A 262 -1.42 32.17 -21.84
CA PHE A 262 -2.26 30.99 -21.86
C PHE A 262 -3.65 31.43 -22.31
N ASP A 263 -3.91 31.31 -23.61
CA ASP A 263 -5.26 31.40 -24.16
C ASP A 263 -6.13 30.33 -23.47
N THR A 264 -7.10 30.84 -22.74
CA THR A 264 -7.97 30.06 -21.86
C THR A 264 -9.20 29.64 -22.67
N GLU A 265 -9.04 28.75 -23.66
CA GLU A 265 -10.17 28.19 -24.44
C GLU A 265 -10.05 26.69 -24.80
N GLU A 266 -9.22 25.90 -24.11
CA GLU A 266 -9.26 24.43 -24.22
C GLU A 266 -9.53 23.76 -22.88
N ARG A 267 -10.69 24.09 -22.29
CA ARG A 267 -11.36 23.19 -21.37
C ARG A 267 -12.67 22.73 -22.01
N VAL A 268 -12.89 21.42 -21.92
CA VAL A 268 -14.12 20.67 -22.22
C VAL A 268 -14.20 20.12 -23.65
N THR A 269 -13.56 18.97 -23.90
CA THR A 269 -14.08 17.86 -24.75
C THR A 269 -13.13 16.64 -24.73
N LEU A 270 -12.86 16.06 -23.55
CA LEU A 270 -12.12 14.78 -23.46
C LEU A 270 -12.92 13.60 -22.91
N PHE A 271 -14.26 13.74 -22.85
CA PHE A 271 -15.19 12.65 -22.57
C PHE A 271 -16.36 12.69 -23.56
N SER A 272 -16.06 12.62 -24.85
CA SER A 272 -17.03 12.21 -25.86
C SER A 272 -16.93 10.69 -25.97
N LEU A 273 -17.80 9.98 -25.24
CA LEU A 273 -18.04 8.56 -25.43
C LEU A 273 -18.44 8.35 -26.91
N PRO A 274 -17.81 7.45 -27.68
CA PRO A 274 -18.29 7.14 -29.01
C PRO A 274 -19.64 6.43 -28.88
N GLU A 275 -20.67 7.06 -29.44
CA GLU A 275 -21.99 6.48 -29.64
C GLU A 275 -21.83 5.24 -30.52
N ALA A 276 -22.04 4.06 -29.95
CA ALA A 276 -21.97 2.80 -30.66
C ALA A 276 -23.10 2.75 -31.70
N SER A 277 -22.76 3.06 -32.94
CA SER A 277 -23.63 2.86 -34.09
C SER A 277 -23.79 1.35 -34.34
N ASN A 278 -25.06 0.94 -34.35
CA ASN A 278 -25.49 -0.39 -34.77
C ASN A 278 -24.94 -0.70 -36.17
N SER A 279 -24.06 -1.69 -36.27
CA SER A 279 -23.57 -2.20 -37.53
C SER A 279 -23.39 -3.71 -37.46
N SER A 280 -24.34 -4.39 -38.10
CA SER A 280 -24.13 -5.57 -38.94
C SER A 280 -23.45 -6.80 -38.33
N SER A 281 -24.31 -7.78 -38.08
CA SER A 281 -24.03 -9.21 -38.13
C SER A 281 -23.05 -9.56 -39.27
N ASP A 282 -21.83 -9.92 -38.93
CA ASP A 282 -21.01 -10.79 -39.76
C ASP A 282 -20.25 -11.78 -38.86
N GLY A 283 -20.45 -13.07 -39.17
CA GLY A 283 -20.08 -14.19 -38.34
C GLY A 283 -18.58 -14.35 -38.20
N ILE A 284 -18.11 -14.39 -36.95
CA ILE A 284 -16.78 -14.85 -36.60
C ILE A 284 -16.79 -16.39 -36.65
N PRO A 285 -15.89 -17.04 -37.41
CA PRO A 285 -15.79 -18.49 -37.43
C PRO A 285 -15.27 -18.99 -36.07
N LEU A 286 -16.11 -19.76 -35.38
CA LEU A 286 -15.75 -20.48 -34.17
C LEU A 286 -14.64 -21.48 -34.49
N LEU A 287 -13.45 -21.23 -33.93
CA LEU A 287 -12.38 -22.22 -33.86
C LEU A 287 -12.90 -23.41 -33.02
N PRO A 288 -12.77 -24.67 -33.49
CA PRO A 288 -13.21 -25.82 -32.72
C PRO A 288 -12.31 -26.00 -31.49
N LEU A 289 -12.92 -25.94 -30.30
CA LEU A 289 -12.30 -26.36 -29.05
C LEU A 289 -11.86 -27.83 -29.19
N HIS A 290 -10.55 -28.04 -29.20
CA HIS A 290 -9.97 -29.37 -29.12
C HIS A 290 -10.26 -29.92 -27.71
N LYS A 291 -11.23 -30.82 -27.62
CA LYS A 291 -11.51 -31.62 -26.43
C LYS A 291 -10.40 -32.67 -26.31
N GLU A 292 -9.37 -32.38 -25.53
CA GLU A 292 -8.47 -33.43 -25.05
C GLU A 292 -9.26 -34.34 -24.09
N HIS A 293 -9.50 -35.55 -24.56
CA HIS A 293 -10.11 -36.63 -23.83
C HIS A 293 -9.08 -37.18 -22.85
N ILE A 294 -9.06 -36.68 -21.61
CA ILE A 294 -8.26 -37.27 -20.53
C ILE A 294 -8.88 -38.63 -20.20
N THR A 295 -8.28 -39.68 -20.75
CA THR A 295 -8.55 -41.07 -20.37
C THR A 295 -7.93 -41.30 -19.00
N LEU A 296 -8.78 -41.34 -17.97
CA LEU A 296 -8.39 -41.80 -16.64
C LEU A 296 -8.17 -43.32 -16.71
N GLU A 297 -6.91 -43.74 -16.79
CA GLU A 297 -6.54 -45.12 -16.47
C GLU A 297 -6.76 -45.34 -14.97
N SER A 298 -7.81 -46.12 -14.69
CA SER A 298 -8.09 -46.70 -13.38
C SER A 298 -7.03 -47.76 -13.08
N GLU A 299 -5.92 -47.38 -12.45
CA GLU A 299 -5.04 -48.34 -11.78
C GLU A 299 -5.75 -48.91 -10.55
N GLN A 300 -6.31 -50.10 -10.77
CA GLN A 300 -6.94 -50.94 -9.77
C GLN A 300 -5.85 -51.60 -8.91
N GLY A 301 -5.33 -50.84 -7.94
CA GLY A 301 -4.37 -51.31 -6.94
C GLY A 301 -5.01 -52.27 -5.94
N HIS A 302 -4.75 -53.57 -6.11
CA HIS A 302 -5.01 -54.64 -5.16
C HIS A 302 -4.32 -54.35 -3.80
N PHE A 303 -5.08 -53.93 -2.79
CA PHE A 303 -4.60 -53.89 -1.41
C PHE A 303 -4.79 -55.27 -0.76
N SER A 304 -3.69 -56.03 -0.66
CA SER A 304 -3.63 -57.31 0.05
C SER A 304 -3.53 -57.05 1.56
N SER A 305 -4.58 -57.40 2.28
CA SER A 305 -4.61 -57.41 3.74
C SER A 305 -3.77 -58.59 4.25
N ARG A 306 -2.63 -58.31 4.88
CA ARG A 306 -1.93 -59.26 5.75
C ARG A 306 -2.02 -58.79 7.18
N SER A 307 -3.02 -59.30 7.89
CA SER A 307 -3.01 -59.43 9.33
C SER A 307 -1.90 -60.41 9.73
N SER A 308 -1.03 -59.98 10.63
CA SER A 308 -0.12 -60.87 11.35
C SER A 308 -0.18 -60.48 12.81
N ILE A 309 -1.03 -61.20 13.52
CA ILE A 309 -1.03 -61.33 14.98
C ILE A 309 0.10 -62.30 15.30
N SER A 310 1.03 -61.90 16.16
CA SER A 310 1.90 -62.84 16.86
C SER A 310 1.98 -62.42 18.33
N LEU A 311 1.52 -63.36 19.18
CA LEU A 311 1.77 -63.46 20.61
C LEU A 311 3.26 -63.57 20.91
#